data_AF-A0A9P0FEH2-F1
#
_entry.id   AF-A0A9P0FEH2-F1
#
_cell.length_a   1.000
_cell.length_b   1.000
_cell.length_c   1.000
_cell.angle_alpha   90.00
_cell.angle_beta   90.00
_cell.angle_gamma   90.00
#
_symmetry.space_group_name_H-M   'P 1'
#
loop_
_entity.id
_entity.type
_entity.pdbx_description
1 polymer ?
#
loop_
_entity_poly.entity_id
_entity_poly.type
_entity_poly.pdbx_seq_one_letter_code
_entity_poly.pdbx_strand_id
1 'polypeptide(L)'
;MKKSESIGTKTHLITTIGHLKRYNVLINNLKHVGGGLKNKRSDRIKWEDLTTAFQSRVRTGIIINILHLDPLWFLNDAFFLFQARIKNILKKFSLIKVNTCFGGEFLKLNINNEEVVDVKYFNTKNATIDVGTNFKNWFNDNVIDKILNKMEEFAEKDSGWALKKVLS
;
A
#
# COMPACT_ATOMS: atom_id res chain seq x y z
N MET A 1 -0.65 32.79 -14.19
CA MET A 1 -1.23 31.87 -13.18
C MET A 1 -0.83 30.45 -13.54
N LYS A 2 -0.07 29.73 -12.71
CA LYS A 2 0.23 28.30 -12.98
C LYS A 2 -1.08 27.51 -12.89
N LYS A 3 -1.46 26.82 -13.97
CA LYS A 3 -2.62 25.92 -13.97
C LYS A 3 -2.38 24.85 -12.90
N SER A 4 -3.33 24.67 -11.98
CA SER A 4 -3.27 23.59 -11.01
C SER A 4 -3.48 22.27 -11.75
N GLU A 5 -2.56 21.32 -11.56
CA GLU A 5 -2.75 19.99 -12.14
C GLU A 5 -3.98 19.30 -11.55
N SER A 6 -4.62 18.47 -12.38
CA SER A 6 -5.77 17.68 -11.98
C SER A 6 -5.42 16.74 -10.83
N ILE A 7 -6.43 16.41 -10.01
CA ILE A 7 -6.25 15.44 -8.92
C ILE A 7 -5.80 14.08 -9.48
N GLY A 8 -6.35 13.66 -10.63
CA GLY A 8 -5.96 12.42 -11.30
C GLY A 8 -4.47 12.39 -11.68
N THR A 9 -3.96 13.49 -12.24
CA THR A 9 -2.53 13.63 -12.60
C THR A 9 -1.64 13.52 -11.36
N LYS A 10 -1.99 14.21 -10.27
CA LYS A 10 -1.23 14.15 -9.01
C LYS A 10 -1.21 12.74 -8.43
N THR A 11 -2.34 12.05 -8.42
CA THR A 11 -2.44 10.67 -7.95
C THR A 11 -1.59 9.75 -8.80
N HIS A 12 -1.65 9.88 -10.14
CA HIS A 12 -0.82 9.10 -11.05
C HIS A 12 0.68 9.30 -10.77
N LEU A 13 1.14 10.55 -10.62
CA LEU A 13 2.54 10.84 -10.31
C LEU A 13 2.97 10.26 -8.95
N ILE A 14 2.11 10.37 -7.94
CA ILE A 14 2.33 9.77 -6.61
C ILE A 14 2.52 8.26 -6.71
N THR A 15 1.64 7.58 -7.46
CA THR A 15 1.73 6.14 -7.71
C THR A 15 3.02 5.78 -8.43
N THR A 16 3.39 6.52 -9.48
CA THR A 16 4.63 6.30 -10.24
C THR A 16 5.88 6.46 -9.37
N ILE A 17 5.93 7.51 -8.53
CA ILE A 17 7.03 7.68 -7.56
C ILE A 17 7.05 6.51 -6.57
N GLY A 18 5.88 6.02 -6.15
CA GLY A 18 5.77 4.85 -5.30
C GLY A 18 6.40 3.59 -5.89
N HIS A 19 6.13 3.32 -7.16
CA HIS A 19 6.78 2.22 -7.89
C HIS A 19 8.29 2.38 -7.98
N LEU A 20 8.78 3.59 -8.29
CA LEU A 20 10.22 3.85 -8.35
C LEU A 20 10.89 3.63 -6.99
N LYS A 21 10.27 4.10 -5.90
CA LYS A 21 10.76 3.83 -4.54
C LYS A 21 10.80 2.34 -4.22
N ARG A 22 9.76 1.60 -4.60
CA ARG A 22 9.72 0.14 -4.47
C ARG A 22 10.87 -0.52 -5.23
N TYR A 23 11.08 -0.17 -6.50
CA TYR A 23 12.17 -0.75 -7.29
C TYR A 23 13.54 -0.46 -6.67
N ASN A 24 13.77 0.75 -6.16
CA ASN A 24 15.00 1.07 -5.44
C ASN A 24 15.22 0.18 -4.20
N VAL A 25 14.16 -0.09 -3.43
CA VAL A 25 14.25 -1.02 -2.28
C VAL A 25 14.58 -2.43 -2.74
N LEU A 26 13.90 -2.94 -3.77
CA LEU A 26 14.16 -4.28 -4.31
C LEU A 26 15.59 -4.41 -4.84
N ILE A 27 16.06 -3.45 -5.64
CA ILE A 27 17.43 -3.44 -6.19
C ILE A 27 18.48 -3.43 -5.07
N ASN A 28 18.27 -2.65 -4.02
CA ASN A 28 19.20 -2.60 -2.91
C ASN A 28 19.23 -3.92 -2.12
N ASN A 29 18.10 -4.61 -2.02
CA ASN A 29 18.05 -5.94 -1.39
C ASN A 29 18.73 -7.02 -2.23
N LEU A 30 18.71 -6.92 -3.57
CA LEU A 30 19.47 -7.83 -4.45
C LEU A 30 20.99 -7.76 -4.22
N LYS A 31 21.51 -6.62 -3.74
CA LYS A 31 22.95 -6.44 -3.47
C LYS A 31 23.41 -7.10 -2.17
N HIS A 32 22.50 -7.49 -1.27
CA HIS A 32 22.87 -8.02 0.06
C HIS A 32 23.12 -9.54 0.01
N VAL A 33 24.31 -9.93 -0.47
CA VAL A 33 24.84 -11.30 -0.39
C VAL A 33 25.52 -11.52 0.96
N GLY A 34 24.75 -11.92 1.96
CA GLY A 34 25.24 -12.22 3.31
C GLY A 34 24.20 -13.00 4.10
N GLY A 35 24.32 -14.33 4.06
CA GLY A 35 23.37 -15.30 4.62
C GLY A 35 23.38 -15.36 6.15
N GLY A 36 22.71 -14.41 6.79
CA GLY A 36 22.24 -14.57 8.16
C GLY A 36 20.75 -14.88 8.16
N LEU A 37 20.32 -15.89 8.93
CA LEU A 37 18.90 -16.16 9.24
C LEU A 37 18.30 -14.93 9.94
N LYS A 38 17.84 -13.93 9.18
CA LYS A 38 17.11 -12.78 9.70
C LYS A 38 15.79 -12.69 8.93
N ASN A 39 14.76 -13.23 9.56
CA ASN A 39 13.35 -13.08 9.16
C ASN A 39 12.71 -11.92 9.95
N LYS A 40 13.37 -10.75 10.02
CA LYS A 40 12.78 -9.61 10.71
C LYS A 40 11.72 -8.97 9.82
N ARG A 41 10.72 -8.33 10.41
CA ARG A 41 9.68 -7.60 9.65
C ARG A 41 10.26 -6.54 8.70
N SER A 42 11.35 -5.88 9.10
CA SER A 42 12.08 -4.90 8.27
C SER A 42 12.58 -5.48 6.95
N ASP A 43 12.76 -6.79 6.90
CA ASP A 43 13.28 -7.51 5.73
C ASP A 43 12.11 -7.90 4.80
N ARG A 44 10.86 -7.90 5.31
CA ARG A 44 9.63 -8.24 4.59
C ARG A 44 8.87 -7.04 4.05
N ILE A 45 8.87 -5.93 4.79
CA ILE A 45 8.18 -4.68 4.42
C ILE A 45 8.96 -3.44 4.83
N LYS A 46 8.76 -2.33 4.12
CA LYS A 46 9.41 -1.04 4.41
C LYS A 46 8.43 0.13 4.30
N TRP A 47 8.48 1.07 5.24
CA TRP A 47 7.76 2.34 5.12
C TRP A 47 8.63 3.38 4.40
N GLU A 48 8.06 4.05 3.41
CA GLU A 48 8.66 5.18 2.71
C GLU A 48 7.71 6.37 2.73
N ASP A 49 8.16 7.49 3.31
CA ASP A 49 7.40 8.73 3.24
C ASP A 49 7.51 9.31 1.83
N LEU A 50 6.38 9.61 1.20
CA LEU A 50 6.36 10.47 0.03
C LEU A 50 6.29 11.90 0.52
N THR A 51 7.45 12.54 0.66
CA THR A 51 7.54 14.00 0.75
C THR A 51 6.95 14.56 -0.53
N THR A 52 5.65 14.86 -0.48
CA THR A 52 4.99 15.56 -1.57
C THR A 52 5.59 16.97 -1.62
N ALA A 53 6.03 17.40 -2.79
CA ALA A 53 6.55 18.75 -3.03
C ALA A 53 5.48 19.85 -2.85
N PHE A 54 4.29 19.48 -2.38
CA PHE A 54 3.21 20.35 -2.04
C PHE A 54 3.21 20.45 -0.51
N GLN A 55 3.52 21.63 0.03
CA GLN A 55 3.39 22.01 1.44
C GLN A 55 1.91 21.92 1.90
N SER A 56 1.32 20.74 1.79
CA SER A 56 -0.08 20.48 2.03
C SER A 56 -0.26 19.80 3.38
N ARG A 57 -1.44 19.97 3.99
CA ARG A 57 -1.80 19.28 5.24
C ARG A 57 -1.98 17.76 5.05
N VAL A 58 -1.80 17.25 3.84
CA VAL A 58 -1.91 15.84 3.48
C VAL A 58 -0.52 15.22 3.44
N ARG A 59 -0.36 14.10 4.16
CA ARG A 59 0.86 13.28 4.13
C ARG A 59 0.54 11.97 3.44
N THR A 60 1.43 11.53 2.58
CA THR A 60 1.34 10.23 1.91
C THR A 60 2.55 9.41 2.30
N GLY A 61 2.32 8.18 2.74
CA GLY A 61 3.36 7.19 2.96
C GLY A 61 3.02 5.91 2.23
N ILE A 62 4.04 5.15 1.86
CA ILE A 62 3.92 3.89 1.15
C ILE A 62 4.52 2.80 2.02
N ILE A 63 3.81 1.68 2.15
CA ILE A 63 4.33 0.46 2.74
C ILE A 63 4.73 -0.45 1.58
N ILE A 64 6.02 -0.58 1.34
CA ILE A 64 6.55 -1.39 0.24
C ILE A 64 6.57 -2.85 0.66
N ASN A 65 5.95 -3.71 -0.13
CA ASN A 65 6.11 -5.14 -0.01
C ASN A 65 7.45 -5.60 -0.61
N ILE A 66 8.20 -6.40 0.15
CA ILE A 66 9.46 -7.01 -0.28
C ILE A 66 9.26 -8.51 -0.49
N LEU A 67 8.62 -9.22 0.45
CA LEU A 67 8.60 -10.69 0.48
C LEU A 67 7.21 -11.33 0.52
N HIS A 68 6.14 -10.61 0.85
CA HIS A 68 4.82 -11.24 0.99
C HIS A 68 4.22 -11.62 -0.36
N LEU A 69 3.72 -12.84 -0.46
CA LEU A 69 2.90 -13.30 -1.58
C LEU A 69 1.41 -13.15 -1.26
N ASP A 70 1.05 -13.45 -0.01
CA ASP A 70 -0.31 -13.36 0.49
C ASP A 70 -0.67 -11.94 0.95
N PRO A 71 -1.81 -11.37 0.50
CA PRO A 71 -2.21 -10.01 0.83
C PRO A 71 -2.58 -9.85 2.31
N LEU A 72 -3.21 -10.85 2.96
CA LEU A 72 -3.56 -10.77 4.37
C LEU A 72 -2.30 -10.74 5.25
N TRP A 73 -1.29 -11.55 4.92
CA TRP A 73 -0.02 -11.56 5.64
C TRP A 73 0.74 -10.25 5.47
N PHE A 74 0.72 -9.68 4.26
CA PHE A 74 1.26 -8.35 4.01
C PHE A 74 0.58 -7.29 4.87
N LEU A 75 -0.76 -7.25 4.88
CA LEU A 75 -1.52 -6.25 5.63
C LEU A 75 -1.33 -6.38 7.14
N ASN A 76 -1.23 -7.61 7.65
CA ASN A 76 -0.93 -7.87 9.06
C ASN A 76 0.45 -7.33 9.47
N ASP A 77 1.48 -7.47 8.62
CA ASP A 77 2.77 -6.86 8.91
C ASP A 77 2.75 -5.34 8.73
N ALA A 78 2.03 -4.85 7.72
CA ALA A 78 1.85 -3.43 7.43
C ALA A 78 1.23 -2.68 8.62
N PHE A 79 0.32 -3.31 9.36
CA PHE A 79 -0.28 -2.77 10.57
C PHE A 79 0.76 -2.26 11.58
N PHE A 80 1.86 -2.97 11.79
CA PHE A 80 2.86 -2.55 12.78
C PHE A 80 3.59 -1.27 12.36
N LEU A 81 3.92 -1.13 11.07
CA LEU A 81 4.52 0.11 10.54
C LEU A 81 3.51 1.26 10.58
N PHE A 82 2.28 0.99 10.16
CA PHE A 82 1.16 1.93 10.24
C PHE A 82 0.97 2.46 11.66
N GLN A 83 0.83 1.56 12.64
CA GLN A 83 0.60 1.89 14.04
C GLN A 83 1.70 2.80 14.61
N ALA A 84 2.96 2.47 14.35
CA ALA A 84 4.09 3.27 14.81
C ALA A 84 4.07 4.70 14.22
N ARG A 85 3.72 4.82 12.93
CA ARG A 85 3.65 6.11 12.23
C ARG A 85 2.48 6.96 12.69
N ILE A 86 1.29 6.36 12.79
CA ILE A 86 0.08 7.05 13.25
C ILE A 86 0.23 7.53 14.70
N LYS A 87 0.79 6.72 15.61
CA LYS A 87 1.10 7.16 16.98
C LYS A 87 1.97 8.42 17.00
N ASN A 88 2.99 8.49 16.16
CA ASN A 88 3.86 9.66 16.09
C ASN A 88 3.17 10.90 15.49
N ILE A 89 2.25 10.71 14.54
CA ILE A 89 1.44 11.80 13.98
C ILE A 89 0.46 12.33 15.04
N LEU A 90 -0.17 11.45 15.81
CA LEU A 90 -1.18 11.82 16.80
C LEU A 90 -0.61 12.63 17.99
N LYS A 91 0.71 12.54 18.24
CA LYS A 91 1.40 13.44 19.20
C LYS A 91 1.30 14.91 18.82
N LYS A 92 1.15 15.22 17.53
CA LYS A 92 1.07 16.59 17.00
C LYS A 92 -0.34 16.99 16.59
N PHE A 93 -1.18 16.02 16.22
CA PHE A 93 -2.53 16.25 15.74
C PHE A 93 -3.50 15.32 16.48
N SER A 94 -4.45 15.86 17.24
CA SER A 94 -5.37 15.05 18.06
C SER A 94 -6.33 14.17 17.25
N LEU A 95 -6.56 14.52 15.98
CA LEU A 95 -7.47 13.82 15.08
C LEU A 95 -6.94 13.89 13.65
N ILE A 96 -6.99 12.76 12.94
CA ILE A 96 -6.61 12.66 11.53
C ILE A 96 -7.66 11.89 10.73
N LYS A 97 -7.69 12.14 9.42
CA LYS A 97 -8.43 11.32 8.44
C LYS A 97 -7.43 10.52 7.63
N VAL A 98 -7.67 9.22 7.52
CA VAL A 98 -6.79 8.28 6.84
C VAL A 98 -7.60 7.52 5.79
N ASN A 99 -7.05 7.42 4.60
CA ASN A 99 -7.42 6.44 3.59
C ASN A 99 -6.19 5.61 3.22
N THR A 100 -6.42 4.46 2.62
CA THR A 100 -5.39 3.52 2.15
C THR A 100 -5.66 3.15 0.69
N CYS A 101 -4.61 2.75 0.00
CA CYS A 101 -4.67 2.21 -1.36
C CYS A 101 -3.75 1.00 -1.40
N PHE A 102 -4.32 -0.17 -1.71
CA PHE A 102 -3.56 -1.39 -1.93
C PHE A 102 -3.26 -1.55 -3.42
N GLY A 103 -2.01 -1.83 -3.76
CA GLY A 103 -1.56 -2.13 -5.12
C GLY A 103 -1.14 -3.58 -5.29
N GLY A 104 -1.68 -4.25 -6.30
CA GLY A 104 -1.31 -5.62 -6.67
C GLY A 104 -1.18 -5.79 -8.18
N GLU A 105 -0.27 -6.65 -8.62
CA GLU A 105 -0.27 -7.20 -9.98
C GLU A 105 -1.26 -8.35 -10.03
N PHE A 106 -2.16 -8.32 -11.00
CA PHE A 106 -3.13 -9.36 -11.25
C PHE A 106 -2.88 -9.96 -12.63
N LEU A 107 -3.13 -11.26 -12.77
CA LEU A 107 -3.03 -11.99 -14.02
C LEU A 107 -4.42 -12.46 -14.47
N LYS A 108 -4.66 -12.43 -15.77
CA LYS A 108 -5.84 -13.01 -16.42
C LYS A 108 -5.40 -13.70 -17.71
N LEU A 109 -6.01 -14.83 -18.04
CA LEU A 109 -5.79 -15.47 -19.34
C LEU A 109 -6.71 -14.84 -20.39
N ASN A 110 -6.14 -14.49 -21.55
CA ASN A 110 -6.94 -14.08 -22.70
C ASN A 110 -7.51 -15.30 -23.45
N ILE A 111 -8.26 -15.05 -24.52
CA ILE A 111 -8.90 -16.10 -25.36
C ILE A 111 -7.85 -17.04 -26.00
N ASN A 112 -6.60 -16.57 -26.15
CA ASN A 112 -5.49 -17.33 -26.71
C ASN A 112 -4.64 -18.03 -25.63
N ASN A 113 -5.11 -18.10 -24.38
CA ASN A 113 -4.38 -18.60 -23.22
C ASN A 113 -3.07 -17.86 -22.88
N GLU A 114 -2.93 -16.61 -23.32
CA GLU A 114 -1.78 -15.77 -22.95
C GLU A 114 -2.05 -15.01 -21.64
N GLU A 115 -1.02 -14.91 -20.81
CA GLU A 115 -1.08 -14.13 -19.56
C GLU A 115 -1.12 -12.63 -19.84
N VAL A 116 -2.22 -11.99 -19.47
CA VAL A 116 -2.31 -10.54 -19.36
C VAL A 116 -2.06 -10.17 -17.90
N VAL A 117 -1.03 -9.36 -17.65
CA VAL A 117 -0.71 -8.84 -16.33
C VAL A 117 -1.04 -7.36 -16.28
N ASP A 118 -1.76 -6.93 -15.26
CA ASP A 118 -2.06 -5.52 -15.02
C ASP A 118 -2.01 -5.17 -13.53
N VAL A 119 -1.68 -3.92 -13.22
CA VAL A 119 -1.64 -3.43 -11.85
C VAL A 119 -2.99 -2.85 -11.48
N LYS A 120 -3.62 -3.41 -10.44
CA LYS A 120 -4.89 -2.94 -9.90
C LYS A 120 -4.70 -2.30 -8.54
N TYR A 121 -5.56 -1.31 -8.27
CA TYR A 121 -5.52 -0.52 -7.04
C TYR A 121 -6.86 -0.54 -6.34
N PHE A 122 -6.84 -0.78 -5.03
CA PHE A 122 -8.03 -0.86 -4.20
C PHE A 122 -7.97 0.20 -3.11
N ASN A 123 -8.77 1.26 -3.30
CA ASN A 123 -8.81 2.40 -2.40
C ASN A 123 -9.85 2.21 -1.29
N THR A 124 -9.55 2.62 -0.07
CA THR A 124 -10.52 2.73 1.03
C THR A 124 -11.07 4.15 1.14
N LYS A 125 -12.24 4.30 1.75
CA LYS A 125 -12.79 5.63 2.08
C LYS A 125 -12.03 6.22 3.27
N ASN A 126 -12.06 7.55 3.39
CA ASN A 126 -11.52 8.21 4.57
C ASN A 126 -12.22 7.73 5.85
N ALA A 127 -11.43 7.34 6.84
CA ALA A 127 -11.88 7.03 8.19
C ALA A 127 -11.03 7.82 9.21
N THR A 128 -11.64 8.20 10.33
CA THR A 128 -11.00 9.04 11.35
C THR A 128 -10.25 8.21 12.37
N ILE A 129 -9.14 8.75 12.87
CA ILE A 129 -8.37 8.19 13.99
C ILE A 129 -8.05 9.32 14.96
N ASP A 130 -8.31 9.09 16.25
CA ASP A 130 -7.92 9.95 17.35
C ASP A 130 -7.05 9.19 18.38
N VAL A 131 -6.69 9.86 19.47
CA VAL A 131 -5.84 9.33 20.54
C VAL A 131 -6.47 8.14 21.29
N GLY A 132 -7.80 8.05 21.33
CA GLY A 132 -8.53 6.96 22.00
C GLY A 132 -8.86 5.78 21.09
N THR A 133 -8.62 5.91 19.78
CA THR A 133 -8.95 4.87 18.80
C THR A 133 -8.08 3.62 18.98
N ASN A 134 -8.72 2.44 19.08
CA ASN A 134 -8.00 1.17 19.03
C ASN A 134 -7.50 0.91 17.60
N PHE A 135 -6.19 1.08 17.37
CA PHE A 135 -5.62 0.95 16.03
C PHE A 135 -5.81 -0.42 15.40
N LYS A 136 -5.83 -1.50 16.19
CA LYS A 136 -5.95 -2.87 15.65
C LYS A 136 -7.34 -3.08 15.07
N ASN A 137 -8.38 -2.80 15.85
CA ASN A 137 -9.76 -2.91 15.39
C ASN A 137 -10.00 -1.96 14.21
N TRP A 138 -9.55 -0.70 14.35
CA TRP A 138 -9.69 0.27 13.27
C TRP A 138 -9.03 -0.20 11.97
N PHE A 139 -7.83 -0.78 12.03
CA PHE A 139 -7.11 -1.24 10.84
C PHE A 139 -7.76 -2.48 10.23
N ASN A 140 -8.25 -3.40 11.04
CA ASN A 140 -9.01 -4.55 10.53
C ASN A 140 -10.25 -4.08 9.76
N ASP A 141 -11.11 -3.29 10.42
CA ASP A 141 -12.41 -2.89 9.87
C ASP A 141 -12.27 -1.91 8.68
N ASN A 142 -11.25 -1.06 8.68
CA ASN A 142 -11.10 0.01 7.68
C ASN A 142 -10.07 -0.28 6.60
N VAL A 143 -9.20 -1.25 6.79
CA VAL A 143 -8.12 -1.58 5.85
C VAL A 143 -8.21 -3.03 5.42
N ILE A 144 -8.06 -3.99 6.34
CA ILE A 144 -7.99 -5.41 5.98
C ILE A 144 -9.29 -5.88 5.33
N ASP A 145 -10.41 -5.80 6.05
CA ASP A 145 -11.68 -6.33 5.57
C ASP A 145 -12.13 -5.62 4.29
N LYS A 146 -11.96 -4.30 4.23
CA LYS A 146 -12.33 -3.50 3.06
C LYS A 146 -11.48 -3.80 1.83
N ILE A 147 -10.19 -4.06 1.99
CA ILE A 147 -9.32 -4.39 0.84
C ILE A 147 -9.58 -5.81 0.39
N LEU A 148 -9.63 -6.77 1.31
CA LEU A 148 -9.83 -8.18 0.97
C LEU A 148 -11.19 -8.41 0.31
N ASN A 149 -12.27 -7.83 0.86
CA ASN A 149 -13.59 -7.94 0.24
C ASN A 149 -13.61 -7.33 -1.17
N LYS A 150 -12.95 -6.19 -1.39
CA LYS A 150 -12.87 -5.60 -2.74
C LYS A 150 -12.05 -6.42 -3.72
N MET A 151 -11.01 -7.10 -3.24
CA MET A 151 -10.20 -8.01 -4.06
C MET A 151 -10.99 -9.25 -4.43
N GLU A 152 -11.73 -9.83 -3.48
CA GLU A 152 -12.61 -10.97 -3.70
C GLU A 152 -13.74 -10.63 -4.68
N GLU A 153 -14.45 -9.51 -4.46
CA GLU A 153 -15.47 -9.02 -5.40
C GLU A 153 -14.91 -8.81 -6.81
N PHE A 154 -13.68 -8.28 -6.92
CA PHE A 154 -13.03 -8.08 -8.23
C PHE A 154 -12.68 -9.40 -8.92
N ALA A 155 -12.23 -10.41 -8.17
CA ALA A 155 -11.92 -11.73 -8.70
C ALA A 155 -13.19 -12.47 -9.13
N GLU A 156 -14.25 -12.42 -8.32
CA GLU A 156 -15.50 -13.15 -8.52
C GLU A 156 -16.43 -12.52 -9.56
N LYS A 157 -16.67 -11.20 -9.49
CA LYS A 157 -17.77 -10.57 -10.23
C LYS A 157 -17.46 -10.29 -11.69
N ASP A 158 -16.20 -10.00 -12.04
CA ASP A 158 -15.97 -9.26 -13.29
C ASP A 158 -15.01 -9.89 -14.28
N SER A 159 -14.02 -10.71 -13.89
CA SER A 159 -12.92 -10.85 -14.85
C SER A 159 -11.93 -12.00 -14.75
N GLY A 160 -12.07 -12.96 -13.83
CA GLY A 160 -11.16 -14.12 -13.79
C GLY A 160 -9.70 -13.72 -13.55
N TRP A 161 -9.48 -12.57 -12.91
CA TRP A 161 -8.15 -12.15 -12.50
C TRP A 161 -7.76 -12.86 -11.21
N ALA A 162 -6.55 -13.36 -11.17
CA ALA A 162 -5.92 -13.87 -9.96
C ALA A 162 -4.81 -12.91 -9.52
N LEU A 163 -4.61 -12.78 -8.20
CA LEU A 163 -3.50 -12.02 -7.67
C LEU A 163 -2.17 -12.71 -8.04
N LYS A 164 -1.29 -12.01 -8.76
CA LYS A 164 0.06 -12.47 -9.11
C LYS A 164 1.09 -12.03 -8.07
N LYS A 165 1.00 -10.78 -7.62
CA LYS A 165 2.00 -10.18 -6.72
C LYS A 165 1.43 -9.02 -5.92
N VAL A 166 1.79 -8.95 -4.64
CA VAL A 166 1.52 -7.78 -3.79
C VAL A 166 2.61 -6.72 -4.01
N LEU A 167 2.23 -5.46 -4.24
CA LEU A 167 3.18 -4.37 -4.48
C LEU A 167 3.40 -3.51 -3.23
N SER A 168 2.30 -2.96 -2.68
CA SER A 168 2.32 -1.98 -1.57
C SER A 168 0.94 -1.76 -0.96
#